data_AF-A0A1R0WK79-F1
#
_entry.id   AF-A0A1R0WK79-F1
#
_cell.length_a   1.000
_cell.length_b   1.000
_cell.length_c   1.000
_cell.angle_alpha   90.00
_cell.angle_beta   90.00
_cell.angle_gamma   90.00
#
_symmetry.space_group_name_H-M   'P 1'
#
loop_
_entity.id
_entity.type
_entity.pdbx_description
1 polymer ?
#
loop_
_entity_poly.entity_id
_entity_poly.type
_entity_poly.pdbx_seq_one_letter_code
_entity_poly.pdbx_strand_id
1 'polypeptide(L)'
;MSLAHAGAVAVLIVLLLAMFMYRQKLRSSESARKTLRYILLALLLLSQLMLEAWYQIYDLWDPAYTLPLELCSITLLLSCVMLVTRNRVLYIIVFYAGICGALAALITPDLVYTFPHFRFIQFFIAHGSIIAAALYMTWIEQVRLTITSVPLSMLLLNLIAGIVWCFNQVFGANYMFLSHKPESPSILDMLGPYPYYILVEEWVAFVLFTMMYIVFFYLPSRAAGKAVSKDHVSL
;
A
#
# COMPACT_ATOMS: atom_id res chain seq x y z
N MET A 1 10.98 19.21 -3.12
CA MET A 1 9.66 18.73 -3.57
C MET A 1 9.03 19.78 -4.48
N SER A 2 8.48 19.38 -5.63
CA SER A 2 7.86 20.32 -6.58
C SER A 2 6.43 20.68 -6.17
N LEU A 3 5.92 21.82 -6.64
CA LEU A 3 4.53 22.24 -6.42
C LEU A 3 3.52 21.21 -6.96
N ALA A 4 3.83 20.59 -8.09
CA ALA A 4 3.00 19.54 -8.69
C ALA A 4 2.90 18.30 -7.80
N HIS A 5 4.01 17.87 -7.19
CA HIS A 5 3.99 16.76 -6.22
C HIS A 5 3.11 17.08 -5.02
N ALA A 6 3.30 18.26 -4.42
CA ALA A 6 2.49 18.70 -3.28
C ALA A 6 1.00 18.78 -3.63
N GLY A 7 0.67 19.29 -4.83
CA GLY A 7 -0.71 19.32 -5.35
C GLY A 7 -1.31 17.93 -5.51
N ALA A 8 -0.57 16.98 -6.08
CA ALA A 8 -1.02 15.60 -6.25
C ALA A 8 -1.25 14.89 -4.91
N VAL A 9 -0.34 15.07 -3.94
CA VAL A 9 -0.53 14.58 -2.56
C VAL A 9 -1.78 15.20 -1.92
N ALA A 10 -1.99 16.51 -2.07
CA ALA A 10 -3.16 17.19 -1.53
C ALA A 10 -4.47 16.64 -2.13
N VAL A 11 -4.52 16.42 -3.45
CA VAL A 11 -5.66 15.79 -4.13
C VAL A 11 -5.93 14.40 -3.56
N LEU A 12 -4.89 13.56 -3.40
CA LEU A 12 -5.04 12.24 -2.80
C LEU A 12 -5.63 12.31 -1.39
N ILE A 13 -5.11 13.21 -0.54
CA ILE A 13 -5.62 13.41 0.82
C ILE A 13 -7.10 13.82 0.79
N VAL A 14 -7.47 14.77 -0.07
CA VAL A 14 -8.87 15.21 -0.24
C VAL A 14 -9.77 14.05 -0.66
N LEU A 15 -9.34 13.20 -1.59
CA LEU A 15 -10.10 12.03 -2.03
C LEU A 15 -10.29 11.00 -0.91
N LEU A 16 -9.23 10.73 -0.14
CA LEU A 16 -9.30 9.81 1.01
C LEU A 16 -10.19 10.37 2.13
N LEU A 17 -10.11 11.66 2.41
CA LEU A 17 -10.99 12.34 3.38
C LEU A 17 -12.44 12.33 2.91
N ALA A 18 -12.71 12.58 1.62
CA ALA A 18 -14.04 12.47 1.05
C ALA A 18 -14.59 11.05 1.20
N MET A 19 -13.80 10.02 0.85
CA MET A 19 -14.18 8.62 1.05
C MET A 19 -14.51 8.33 2.52
N PHE A 20 -13.72 8.85 3.46
CA PHE A 20 -13.99 8.71 4.88
C PHE A 20 -15.27 9.45 5.30
N MET A 21 -15.47 10.71 4.92
CA MET A 21 -16.63 11.51 5.29
C MET A 21 -17.94 10.90 4.77
N TYR A 22 -17.95 10.44 3.52
CA TYR A 22 -19.11 9.82 2.89
C TYR A 22 -19.26 8.33 3.19
N ARG A 23 -18.43 7.74 4.07
CA ARG A 23 -18.43 6.30 4.37
C ARG A 23 -19.81 5.76 4.78
N GLN A 24 -20.60 6.51 5.54
CA GLN A 24 -21.94 6.03 5.96
C GLN A 24 -22.91 5.92 4.79
N LYS A 25 -22.90 6.89 3.87
CA LYS A 25 -23.71 6.87 2.64
C LYS A 25 -23.24 5.77 1.68
N LEU A 26 -21.93 5.55 1.59
CA LEU A 26 -21.35 4.46 0.80
C LEU A 26 -21.73 3.09 1.38
N ARG A 27 -21.79 2.97 2.71
CA ARG A 27 -22.22 1.74 3.39
C ARG A 27 -23.71 1.46 3.19
N SER A 28 -24.57 2.48 3.22
CA SER A 28 -26.02 2.31 3.12
C SER A 28 -26.52 1.97 1.71
N SER A 29 -25.67 2.06 0.68
CA SER A 29 -26.03 1.77 -0.70
C SER A 29 -25.13 0.68 -1.29
N GLU A 30 -25.70 -0.49 -1.55
CA GLU A 30 -24.99 -1.60 -2.21
C GLU A 30 -24.48 -1.23 -3.60
N SER A 31 -25.24 -0.40 -4.34
CA SER A 31 -24.79 0.12 -5.63
C SER A 31 -23.55 1.02 -5.48
N ALA A 32 -23.59 2.00 -4.57
CA ALA A 32 -22.46 2.90 -4.36
C ALA A 32 -21.20 2.15 -3.88
N ARG A 33 -21.36 1.17 -2.99
CA ARG A 33 -20.28 0.28 -2.53
C ARG A 33 -19.66 -0.48 -3.71
N LYS A 34 -20.48 -1.13 -4.54
CA LYS A 34 -20.01 -1.87 -5.72
C LYS A 34 -19.32 -0.95 -6.73
N THR A 35 -19.90 0.22 -7.01
CA THR A 35 -19.33 1.20 -7.94
C THR A 35 -17.95 1.66 -7.48
N LEU A 36 -17.80 2.07 -6.22
CA LEU A 36 -16.50 2.48 -5.68
C LEU A 36 -15.46 1.36 -5.78
N ARG A 37 -15.86 0.13 -5.45
CA ARG A 37 -15.01 -1.06 -5.56
C ARG A 37 -14.53 -1.31 -6.99
N TYR A 38 -15.42 -1.20 -7.97
CA TYR A 38 -15.06 -1.37 -9.38
C TYR A 38 -14.21 -0.21 -9.92
N ILE A 39 -14.45 1.02 -9.47
CA ILE A 39 -13.57 2.16 -9.77
C ILE A 39 -12.16 1.90 -9.26
N LEU A 40 -12.00 1.49 -8.00
CA LEU A 40 -10.69 1.17 -7.42
C LEU A 40 -9.99 0.02 -8.18
N LEU A 41 -10.74 -1.04 -8.49
CA LEU A 41 -10.22 -2.15 -9.28
C LEU A 41 -9.74 -1.71 -10.68
N ALA A 42 -10.53 -0.87 -11.35
CA ALA A 42 -10.18 -0.32 -12.66
C ALA A 42 -8.95 0.57 -12.57
N LEU A 43 -8.85 1.47 -11.58
CA LEU A 43 -7.68 2.34 -11.41
C LEU A 43 -6.40 1.52 -11.18
N LEU A 44 -6.44 0.51 -10.31
CA LEU A 44 -5.30 -0.38 -10.06
C LEU A 44 -4.89 -1.11 -11.34
N LEU A 45 -5.81 -1.84 -11.98
CA LEU A 45 -5.52 -2.63 -13.18
C LEU A 45 -5.05 -1.77 -14.34
N LEU A 46 -5.76 -0.67 -14.64
CA LEU A 46 -5.37 0.23 -15.72
C LEU A 46 -4.01 0.87 -15.43
N SER A 47 -3.72 1.27 -14.19
CA SER A 47 -2.40 1.83 -13.86
C SER A 47 -1.26 0.85 -14.07
N GLN A 48 -1.46 -0.44 -13.79
CA GLN A 48 -0.46 -1.48 -14.06
C GLN A 48 -0.35 -1.77 -15.55
N LEU A 49 -1.48 -1.97 -16.25
CA LEU A 49 -1.49 -2.25 -17.69
C LEU A 49 -0.88 -1.12 -18.50
N MET A 50 -1.12 0.14 -18.12
CA MET A 50 -0.50 1.30 -18.76
C MET A 50 1.00 1.35 -18.52
N LEU A 51 1.48 0.88 -17.36
CA LEU A 51 2.91 0.78 -17.09
C LEU A 51 3.57 -0.30 -17.96
N GLU A 52 2.99 -1.50 -18.01
CA GLU A 52 3.49 -2.59 -18.86
C GLU A 52 3.48 -2.20 -20.35
N ALA A 53 2.38 -1.57 -20.81
CA ALA A 53 2.28 -1.07 -22.17
C ALA A 53 3.35 -0.02 -22.48
N TRP A 54 3.66 0.87 -21.52
CA TRP A 54 4.74 1.82 -21.69
C TRP A 54 6.10 1.12 -21.84
N TYR A 55 6.41 0.15 -20.97
CA TYR A 55 7.68 -0.58 -21.09
C TYR A 55 7.80 -1.28 -22.44
N GLN A 56 6.70 -1.84 -22.96
CA GLN A 56 6.69 -2.49 -24.27
C GLN A 56 6.82 -1.50 -25.44
N ILE A 57 6.12 -0.36 -25.40
CA ILE A 57 6.12 0.62 -26.50
C ILE A 57 7.48 1.29 -26.69
N TYR A 58 8.23 1.48 -25.61
CA TYR A 58 9.52 2.16 -25.62
C TYR A 58 10.71 1.19 -25.53
N ASP A 59 10.48 -0.11 -25.73
CA ASP A 59 11.51 -1.16 -25.67
C ASP A 59 12.35 -1.12 -24.38
N LEU A 60 11.69 -0.82 -23.24
CA LEU A 60 12.30 -0.74 -21.91
C LEU A 60 12.11 -2.03 -21.09
N TRP A 61 11.44 -3.04 -21.65
CA TRP A 61 11.11 -4.25 -20.93
C TRP A 61 12.38 -5.08 -20.65
N ASP A 62 12.62 -5.37 -19.38
CA ASP A 62 13.72 -6.20 -18.90
C ASP A 62 13.27 -6.98 -17.67
N PRO A 63 13.35 -8.33 -17.67
CA PRO A 63 12.98 -9.16 -16.52
C PRO A 63 13.66 -8.76 -15.21
N ALA A 64 14.85 -8.16 -15.26
CA ALA A 64 15.60 -7.73 -14.08
C ALA A 64 15.09 -6.42 -13.47
N TYR A 65 14.32 -5.61 -14.21
CA TYR A 65 13.90 -4.27 -13.77
C TYR A 65 12.40 -3.97 -13.88
N THR A 66 11.67 -4.61 -14.79
CA THR A 66 10.30 -4.19 -15.13
C THR A 66 9.21 -5.13 -14.67
N LEU A 67 9.53 -6.32 -14.16
CA LEU A 67 8.52 -7.24 -13.63
C LEU A 67 7.86 -6.63 -12.39
N PRO A 68 6.59 -6.98 -12.11
CA PRO A 68 5.84 -6.48 -10.97
C PRO A 68 6.27 -7.15 -9.65
N LEU A 69 7.58 -7.25 -9.40
CA LEU A 69 8.18 -7.87 -8.22
C LEU A 69 8.57 -6.85 -7.14
N GLU A 70 8.45 -5.55 -7.44
CA GLU A 70 8.52 -4.51 -6.42
C GLU A 70 7.34 -4.60 -5.44
N LEU A 71 7.56 -4.23 -4.18
CA LEU A 71 6.54 -4.33 -3.13
C LEU A 71 5.25 -3.58 -3.49
N CYS A 72 5.35 -2.40 -4.10
CA CYS A 72 4.20 -1.63 -4.54
C CYS A 72 3.44 -2.32 -5.69
N SER A 73 4.15 -2.93 -6.64
CA SER A 73 3.56 -3.67 -7.75
C SER A 73 2.87 -4.95 -7.27
N ILE A 74 3.51 -5.70 -6.36
CA ILE A 74 2.92 -6.88 -5.73
C ILE A 74 1.66 -6.48 -4.96
N THR A 75 1.74 -5.47 -4.09
CA THR A 75 0.59 -5.03 -3.28
C THR A 75 -0.52 -4.42 -4.13
N LEU A 76 -0.22 -3.83 -5.29
CA LEU A 76 -1.22 -3.43 -6.30
C LEU A 76 -1.98 -4.65 -6.83
N LEU A 77 -1.28 -5.68 -7.28
CA LEU A 77 -1.91 -6.90 -7.79
C LEU A 77 -2.71 -7.62 -6.69
N LEU A 78 -2.17 -7.72 -5.48
CA LEU A 78 -2.89 -8.26 -4.33
C LEU A 78 -4.13 -7.42 -3.98
N SER A 79 -4.08 -6.10 -4.14
CA SER A 79 -5.24 -5.22 -3.96
C SER A 79 -6.35 -5.54 -4.96
N CYS A 80 -6.02 -5.81 -6.22
CA CYS A 80 -6.99 -6.24 -7.22
C CYS A 80 -7.69 -7.54 -6.81
N VAL A 81 -6.91 -8.57 -6.47
CA VAL A 81 -7.44 -9.88 -6.04
C VAL A 81 -8.25 -9.72 -4.75
N MET A 82 -7.78 -8.90 -3.81
CA MET A 82 -8.48 -8.58 -2.56
C MET A 82 -9.84 -7.93 -2.82
N LEU A 83 -9.96 -6.95 -3.72
CA LEU A 83 -11.23 -6.28 -4.00
C LEU A 83 -12.26 -7.22 -4.67
N VAL A 84 -11.79 -8.18 -5.46
CA VAL A 84 -12.65 -9.20 -6.09
C VAL A 84 -13.10 -10.24 -5.05
N THR A 85 -12.15 -10.83 -4.33
CA THR A 85 -12.37 -11.98 -3.44
C THR A 85 -12.84 -11.61 -2.05
N ARG A 86 -12.58 -10.37 -1.61
CA ARG A 86 -12.70 -9.90 -0.22
C ARG A 86 -11.93 -10.76 0.78
N ASN A 87 -10.85 -11.41 0.33
CA ASN A 87 -10.07 -12.30 1.17
C ASN A 87 -9.37 -11.53 2.31
N ARG A 88 -9.55 -12.00 3.55
CA ARG A 88 -9.01 -11.36 4.74
C ARG A 88 -7.48 -11.41 4.83
N VAL A 89 -6.84 -12.48 4.34
CA VAL A 89 -5.38 -12.63 4.35
C VAL A 89 -4.74 -11.62 3.39
N LEU A 90 -5.31 -11.48 2.19
CA LEU A 90 -4.88 -10.45 1.24
C LEU A 90 -5.05 -9.04 1.83
N TYR A 91 -6.17 -8.81 2.51
CA TYR A 91 -6.37 -7.53 3.20
C TYR A 91 -5.34 -7.26 4.29
N ILE A 92 -4.91 -8.26 5.06
CA ILE A 92 -3.87 -8.07 6.08
C ILE A 92 -2.59 -7.52 5.45
N ILE A 93 -2.06 -8.20 4.42
CA ILE A 93 -0.81 -7.76 3.77
C ILE A 93 -0.96 -6.42 3.05
N VAL A 94 -2.07 -6.19 2.35
CA VAL A 94 -2.33 -4.92 1.64
C VAL A 94 -2.52 -3.76 2.62
N PHE A 95 -3.20 -3.98 3.75
CA PHE A 95 -3.41 -2.96 4.76
C PHE A 95 -2.10 -2.52 5.40
N TYR A 96 -1.22 -3.45 5.76
CA TYR A 96 0.04 -3.11 6.42
C TYR A 96 1.13 -2.74 5.41
N ALA A 97 1.58 -3.70 4.60
CA ALA A 97 2.68 -3.50 3.67
C ALA A 97 2.31 -2.58 2.50
N GLY A 98 1.09 -2.70 1.98
CA GLY A 98 0.61 -1.86 0.87
C GLY A 98 0.51 -0.39 1.27
N ILE A 99 -0.11 -0.07 2.41
CA ILE A 99 -0.19 1.33 2.88
C ILE A 99 1.20 1.86 3.25
N CYS A 100 2.00 1.12 4.03
CA CYS A 100 3.32 1.60 4.45
C CYS A 100 4.25 1.83 3.24
N GLY A 101 4.32 0.86 2.33
CA GLY A 101 5.13 0.97 1.11
C GLY A 101 4.67 2.12 0.22
N ALA A 102 3.37 2.26 0.00
CA ALA A 102 2.84 3.35 -0.81
C ALA A 102 3.05 4.73 -0.18
N LEU A 103 2.91 4.85 1.15
CA LEU A 103 3.21 6.09 1.85
C LEU A 103 4.70 6.43 1.79
N ALA A 104 5.58 5.45 1.97
CA ALA A 104 7.02 5.65 1.82
C ALA A 104 7.36 6.18 0.43
N ALA A 105 6.83 5.56 -0.63
CA ALA A 105 7.01 6.02 -2.01
C ALA A 105 6.50 7.45 -2.24
N LEU A 106 5.34 7.82 -1.66
CA LEU A 106 4.79 9.18 -1.80
C LEU A 106 5.59 10.26 -1.05
N ILE A 107 6.22 9.90 0.07
CA ILE A 107 7.01 10.82 0.91
C ILE A 107 8.42 11.00 0.34
N THR A 108 9.06 9.91 -0.07
CA THR A 108 10.40 9.88 -0.68
C THR A 108 10.31 9.35 -2.11
N PRO A 109 9.73 10.14 -3.04
CA PRO A 109 9.53 9.68 -4.40
C PRO A 109 10.86 9.58 -5.15
N ASP A 110 11.18 8.39 -5.65
CA ASP A 110 12.24 8.18 -6.64
C ASP A 110 11.64 8.23 -8.06
N LEU A 111 11.12 9.41 -8.42
CA LEU A 111 10.39 9.61 -9.67
C LEU A 111 11.20 10.49 -10.62
N VAL A 112 11.82 9.86 -11.61
CA VAL A 112 12.60 10.55 -12.66
C VAL A 112 11.72 11.46 -13.52
N TYR A 113 10.49 11.02 -13.82
CA TYR A 113 9.56 11.72 -14.69
C TYR A 113 8.61 12.62 -13.90
N THR A 114 8.67 13.93 -14.15
CA THR A 114 7.84 14.92 -13.43
C THR A 114 6.57 15.29 -14.22
N PHE A 115 5.63 15.98 -13.58
CA PHE A 115 4.41 16.47 -14.24
C PHE A 115 4.75 17.35 -15.46
N PRO A 116 4.06 17.20 -16.60
CA PRO A 116 2.82 16.45 -16.85
C PRO A 116 3.01 15.02 -17.40
N HIS A 117 4.19 14.41 -17.23
CA HIS A 117 4.47 13.10 -17.81
C HIS A 117 3.54 11.99 -17.28
N PHE A 118 3.15 11.03 -18.12
CA PHE A 118 2.19 10.01 -17.72
C PHE A 118 2.69 9.17 -16.52
N ARG A 119 4.00 8.88 -16.41
CA ARG A 119 4.60 8.17 -15.25
C ARG A 119 4.28 8.88 -13.94
N PHE A 120 4.28 10.21 -13.94
CA PHE A 120 3.91 11.00 -12.77
C PHE A 120 2.45 10.72 -12.37
N ILE A 121 1.53 10.80 -13.33
CA ILE A 121 0.11 10.58 -13.08
C ILE A 121 -0.15 9.13 -12.65
N GLN A 122 0.43 8.17 -13.37
CA GLN A 122 0.33 6.73 -13.09
C GLN A 122 0.88 6.39 -11.71
N PHE A 123 2.00 6.98 -11.30
CA PHE A 123 2.59 6.79 -9.97
C PHE A 123 1.60 7.18 -8.86
N PHE A 124 0.97 8.36 -8.95
CA PHE A 124 -0.01 8.79 -7.95
C PHE A 124 -1.29 7.96 -7.97
N ILE A 125 -1.78 7.56 -9.15
CA ILE A 125 -2.95 6.69 -9.27
C ILE A 125 -2.68 5.32 -8.64
N ALA A 126 -1.53 4.71 -8.91
CA ALA A 126 -1.17 3.40 -8.40
C ALA A 126 -1.09 3.41 -6.86
N HIS A 127 -0.23 4.27 -6.29
CA HIS A 127 -0.01 4.34 -4.85
C HIS A 127 -1.27 4.81 -4.09
N GLY A 128 -1.96 5.81 -4.64
CA GLY A 128 -3.21 6.29 -4.07
C GLY A 128 -4.30 5.22 -4.06
N SER A 129 -4.40 4.41 -5.12
CA SER A 129 -5.39 3.33 -5.21
C SER A 129 -5.07 2.15 -4.29
N ILE A 130 -3.80 1.81 -4.06
CA ILE A 130 -3.39 0.79 -3.07
C ILE A 130 -3.90 1.21 -1.68
N ILE A 131 -3.61 2.45 -1.28
CA ILE A 131 -4.04 3.01 0.00
C ILE A 131 -5.57 3.02 0.08
N ALA A 132 -6.24 3.53 -0.96
CA ALA A 132 -7.69 3.60 -1.00
C ALA A 132 -8.35 2.20 -0.98
N ALA A 133 -7.75 1.18 -1.59
CA ALA A 133 -8.27 -0.19 -1.56
C ALA A 133 -8.22 -0.82 -0.16
N ALA A 134 -7.11 -0.65 0.56
CA ALA A 134 -7.03 -1.07 1.96
C ALA A 134 -8.05 -0.32 2.83
N LEU A 135 -8.12 1.00 2.70
CA LEU A 135 -9.04 1.82 3.48
C LEU A 135 -10.50 1.58 3.09
N TYR A 136 -10.79 1.17 1.85
CA TYR A 136 -12.11 0.71 1.44
C TYR A 136 -12.54 -0.51 2.24
N MET A 137 -11.65 -1.50 2.39
CA MET A 137 -11.93 -2.69 3.20
C MET A 137 -12.14 -2.33 4.69
N THR A 138 -11.38 -1.38 5.23
CA THR A 138 -11.51 -0.92 6.63
C THR A 138 -12.78 -0.09 6.86
N TRP A 139 -13.02 0.91 6.01
CA TRP A 139 -14.05 1.92 6.24
C TRP A 139 -15.38 1.59 5.58
N ILE A 140 -15.43 0.87 4.47
CA ILE A 140 -16.68 0.58 3.77
C ILE A 140 -17.13 -0.85 4.04
N GLU A 141 -16.27 -1.85 3.80
CA GLU A 141 -16.59 -3.27 4.08
C GLU A 141 -16.45 -3.63 5.57
N GLN A 142 -15.97 -2.68 6.40
CA GLN A 142 -15.84 -2.80 7.86
C GLN A 142 -15.02 -4.00 8.35
N VAL A 143 -14.06 -4.47 7.56
CA VAL A 143 -13.19 -5.58 7.95
C VAL A 143 -12.26 -5.16 9.09
N ARG A 144 -12.34 -5.89 10.20
CA ARG A 144 -11.54 -5.63 11.41
C ARG A 144 -10.34 -6.57 11.50
N LEU A 145 -9.19 -5.99 11.81
CA LEU A 145 -7.97 -6.72 12.10
C LEU A 145 -7.79 -6.92 13.62
N THR A 146 -7.11 -7.99 13.97
CA THR A 146 -6.76 -8.37 15.36
C THR A 146 -5.26 -8.18 15.59
N ILE A 147 -4.80 -8.18 16.84
CA ILE A 147 -3.35 -8.02 17.12
C ILE A 147 -2.50 -9.09 16.43
N THR A 148 -3.04 -10.30 16.26
CA THR A 148 -2.40 -11.41 15.54
C THR A 148 -2.19 -11.14 14.04
N SER A 149 -2.84 -10.12 13.47
CA SER A 149 -2.62 -9.73 12.08
C SER A 149 -1.26 -9.08 11.84
N VAL A 150 -0.64 -8.46 12.86
CA VAL A 150 0.70 -7.87 12.74
C VAL A 150 1.76 -8.93 12.46
N PRO A 151 1.96 -9.96 13.31
CA PRO A 151 2.94 -11.01 13.03
C PRO A 151 2.60 -11.83 11.78
N LEU A 152 1.31 -12.03 11.47
CA LEU A 152 0.91 -12.68 10.21
C LEU A 152 1.31 -11.83 8.99
N SER A 153 1.16 -10.51 9.05
CA SER A 153 1.61 -9.63 7.96
C SER A 153 3.12 -9.63 7.80
N MET A 154 3.87 -9.65 8.91
CA MET A 154 5.33 -9.79 8.88
C MET A 154 5.73 -11.10 8.20
N LEU A 155 5.09 -12.21 8.56
CA LEU A 155 5.34 -13.52 7.93
C LEU A 155 5.06 -13.49 6.43
N LEU A 156 3.92 -12.91 6.01
CA LEU A 156 3.55 -12.81 4.60
C LEU A 156 4.52 -11.91 3.82
N LEU A 157 4.94 -10.79 4.41
CA LEU A 157 5.93 -9.89 3.80
C LEU A 157 7.28 -10.60 3.61
N ASN A 158 7.75 -11.32 4.63
CA ASN A 158 8.99 -12.08 4.55
C ASN A 158 8.90 -13.24 3.54
N LEU A 159 7.74 -13.89 3.43
CA LEU A 159 7.53 -14.92 2.41
C LEU A 159 7.61 -14.33 1.00
N ILE A 160 6.98 -13.17 0.77
CA ILE A 160 7.09 -12.43 -0.49
C ILE A 160 8.56 -12.04 -0.75
N ALA A 161 9.23 -11.45 0.24
CA ALA A 161 10.63 -11.06 0.12
C ALA A 161 11.54 -12.26 -0.17
N GLY A 162 11.32 -13.42 0.46
CA GLY A 162 12.07 -14.64 0.18
C GLY A 162 11.90 -15.13 -1.25
N ILE A 163 10.67 -15.10 -1.78
CA ILE A 163 10.39 -15.47 -3.19
C ILE A 163 11.09 -14.49 -4.15
N VAL A 164 10.99 -13.18 -3.89
CA VAL A 164 11.61 -12.12 -4.70
C VAL A 164 13.13 -12.21 -4.62
N TRP A 165 13.70 -12.47 -3.44
CA TRP A 165 15.13 -12.67 -3.27
C TRP A 165 15.63 -13.87 -4.08
N CYS A 166 14.94 -15.01 -4.06
CA CYS A 166 15.28 -16.15 -4.92
C CYS A 166 15.30 -15.75 -6.41
N PHE A 167 14.33 -14.94 -6.86
CA PHE A 167 14.32 -14.41 -8.21
C PHE A 167 15.54 -13.52 -8.49
N ASN A 168 15.85 -12.59 -7.58
CA ASN A 168 17.01 -11.71 -7.68
C ASN A 168 18.32 -12.51 -7.86
N GLN A 169 18.51 -13.58 -7.08
CA GLN A 169 19.71 -14.42 -7.18
C GLN A 169 19.83 -15.16 -8.51
N VAL A 170 18.70 -15.59 -9.10
CA VAL A 170 18.69 -16.35 -10.37
C VAL A 170 18.89 -15.44 -11.58
N PHE A 171 18.28 -14.26 -11.57
CA PHE A 171 18.23 -13.35 -12.73
C PHE A 171 19.19 -12.16 -12.63
N GLY A 172 19.98 -12.06 -11.56
CA GLY A 172 20.84 -10.90 -11.30
C GLY A 172 20.06 -9.61 -11.09
N ALA A 173 18.81 -9.72 -10.65
CA ALA A 173 17.92 -8.58 -10.39
C ALA A 173 18.11 -8.03 -8.97
N ASN A 174 17.49 -6.89 -8.68
CA ASN A 174 17.53 -6.29 -7.34
C ASN A 174 16.17 -5.69 -6.94
N TYR A 175 15.09 -6.44 -7.17
CA TYR A 175 13.76 -6.03 -6.74
C TYR A 175 13.69 -5.89 -5.22
N MET A 176 12.92 -4.90 -4.76
CA MET A 176 12.77 -4.55 -3.35
C MET A 176 14.10 -4.24 -2.63
N PHE A 177 15.18 -4.01 -3.39
CA PHE A 177 16.53 -3.80 -2.86
C PHE A 177 17.01 -4.89 -1.90
N LEU A 178 16.68 -6.17 -2.18
CA LEU A 178 17.03 -7.30 -1.31
C LEU A 178 18.46 -7.84 -1.51
N SER A 179 19.15 -7.40 -2.56
CA SER A 179 20.52 -7.86 -2.87
C SER A 179 21.55 -6.77 -2.60
N HIS A 180 21.21 -5.51 -2.87
CA HIS A 180 22.00 -4.34 -2.51
C HIS A 180 21.15 -3.07 -2.51
N LYS A 181 21.69 -1.99 -1.96
CA LYS A 181 21.06 -0.66 -1.99
C LYS A 181 20.99 -0.11 -3.42
N PRO A 182 20.06 0.81 -3.72
CA PRO A 182 20.09 1.56 -4.98
C PRO A 182 21.41 2.33 -5.11
N GLU A 183 21.84 2.58 -6.35
CA GLU A 183 23.00 3.44 -6.62
C GLU A 183 22.69 4.94 -6.40
N SER A 184 21.41 5.31 -6.45
CA SER A 184 20.93 6.64 -6.13
C SER A 184 20.88 6.86 -4.60
N PRO A 185 21.10 8.10 -4.12
CA PRO A 185 20.96 8.41 -2.70
C PRO A 185 19.60 7.98 -2.16
N SER A 186 19.62 7.19 -1.08
CA SER A 186 18.41 6.58 -0.53
C SER A 186 18.40 6.64 0.98
N ILE A 187 17.20 6.57 1.56
CA ILE A 187 17.05 6.41 3.02
C ILE A 187 17.76 5.15 3.52
N LEU A 188 17.91 4.15 2.64
CA LEU A 188 18.64 2.92 2.93
C LEU A 188 20.11 3.17 3.28
N ASP A 189 20.71 4.26 2.80
CA ASP A 189 22.10 4.62 3.11
C ASP A 189 22.31 4.87 4.61
N MET A 190 21.26 5.29 5.31
CA MET A 190 21.27 5.54 6.75
C MET A 190 21.11 4.27 7.61
N LEU A 191 20.79 3.12 7.00
CA LEU A 191 20.39 1.90 7.70
C LEU A 191 21.50 0.86 7.89
N GLY A 192 22.76 1.21 7.55
CA GLY A 192 23.93 0.31 7.67
C GLY A 192 24.20 -0.55 6.43
N PRO A 193 25.30 -1.32 6.39
CA PRO A 193 25.71 -2.08 5.22
C PRO A 193 24.80 -3.30 4.96
N TYR A 194 24.85 -3.86 3.75
CA TYR A 194 24.22 -5.14 3.45
C TYR A 194 24.83 -6.27 4.31
N PRO A 195 24.05 -7.23 4.84
CA PRO A 195 22.59 -7.35 4.79
C PRO A 195 21.87 -6.69 6.00
N TYR A 196 22.58 -5.96 6.86
CA TYR A 196 22.03 -5.44 8.12
C TYR A 196 20.88 -4.45 7.93
N TYR A 197 20.87 -3.66 6.86
CA TYR A 197 19.74 -2.74 6.62
C TYR A 197 18.41 -3.47 6.43
N ILE A 198 18.41 -4.72 5.94
CA ILE A 198 17.20 -5.54 5.79
C ILE A 198 16.59 -5.83 7.17
N LEU A 199 17.43 -6.10 8.18
CA LEU A 199 16.97 -6.29 9.56
C LEU A 199 16.40 -4.99 10.16
N VAL A 200 16.97 -3.84 9.78
CA VAL A 200 16.47 -2.53 10.19
C VAL A 200 15.12 -2.24 9.52
N GLU A 201 14.96 -2.55 8.24
CA GLU A 201 13.69 -2.45 7.52
C GLU A 201 12.61 -3.33 8.15
N GLU A 202 12.93 -4.58 8.49
CA GLU A 202 12.02 -5.50 9.20
C GLU A 202 11.57 -4.92 10.55
N TRP A 203 12.49 -4.33 11.30
CA TRP A 203 12.16 -3.68 12.56
C TRP A 203 11.27 -2.45 12.37
N VAL A 204 11.57 -1.61 11.38
CA VAL A 204 10.76 -0.44 11.01
C VAL A 204 9.36 -0.88 10.58
N ALA A 205 9.25 -1.90 9.72
CA ALA A 205 7.98 -2.47 9.29
C ALA A 205 7.17 -2.97 10.48
N PHE A 206 7.79 -3.71 11.42
CA PHE A 206 7.12 -4.18 12.63
C PHE A 206 6.56 -3.03 13.49
N VAL A 207 7.36 -1.98 13.70
CA VAL A 207 6.93 -0.78 14.46
C VAL A 207 5.76 -0.10 13.76
N LEU A 208 5.87 0.16 12.45
CA LEU A 208 4.81 0.80 11.67
C LEU A 208 3.53 -0.03 11.66
N PHE A 209 3.62 -1.34 11.47
CA PHE A 209 2.44 -2.23 11.44
C PHE A 209 1.75 -2.26 12.79
N THR A 210 2.53 -2.28 13.88
CA THR A 210 2.00 -2.20 15.24
C THR A 210 1.30 -0.86 15.49
N MET A 211 1.91 0.25 15.09
CA MET A 211 1.29 1.58 15.19
C MET A 211 -0.01 1.66 14.40
N MET A 212 -0.04 1.14 13.17
CA MET A 212 -1.25 1.09 12.35
C MET A 212 -2.36 0.29 13.02
N TYR A 213 -2.04 -0.89 13.58
CA TYR A 213 -3.01 -1.69 14.33
C TYR A 213 -3.60 -0.90 15.50
N ILE A 214 -2.74 -0.22 16.26
CA ILE A 214 -3.16 0.57 17.43
C ILE A 214 -4.13 1.68 17.00
N VAL A 215 -3.74 2.47 16.00
CA VAL A 215 -4.51 3.64 15.54
C VAL A 215 -5.84 3.25 14.92
N PHE A 216 -5.86 2.25 14.03
CA PHE A 216 -7.06 1.91 13.26
C PHE A 216 -8.02 0.95 13.97
N PHE A 217 -7.53 0.10 14.88
CA PHE A 217 -8.35 -0.96 15.46
C PHE A 217 -8.40 -0.93 16.98
N TYR A 218 -7.28 -0.73 17.68
CA TYR A 218 -7.25 -0.78 19.15
C TYR A 218 -7.86 0.45 19.82
N LEU A 219 -7.45 1.68 19.43
CA LEU A 219 -7.98 2.90 20.03
C LEU A 219 -9.50 3.06 19.78
N PRO A 220 -10.02 2.82 18.55
CA PRO A 220 -11.45 2.95 18.30
C PRO A 220 -12.30 1.91 19.05
N SER A 221 -11.80 0.69 19.25
CA SER A 221 -12.52 -0.34 20.01
C SER A 221 -12.60 -0.01 21.50
N ARG A 222 -11.55 0.59 22.09
CA ARG A 222 -11.60 1.11 23.46
C ARG A 222 -12.53 2.31 23.63
N ALA A 223 -12.56 3.23 22.67
CA ALA A 223 -13.46 4.38 22.71
C ALA A 223 -14.93 3.94 22.69
N ALA A 224 -15.27 2.97 21.85
CA ALA A 224 -16.61 2.39 21.78
C ALA A 224 -17.03 1.70 23.09
N GLY A 225 -16.14 0.89 23.68
CA GLY A 225 -16.42 0.20 24.96
C GLY A 225 -16.64 1.16 26.14
N LYS A 226 -15.92 2.29 26.18
CA LYS A 226 -16.11 3.33 27.22
C LYS A 226 -17.43 4.09 27.07
N ALA A 227 -17.94 4.28 25.85
CA ALA A 227 -19.23 4.93 25.62
C ALA A 227 -20.39 4.08 26.17
N VAL A 228 -20.40 2.78 25.83
CA VAL A 228 -21.43 1.83 26.31
C VAL A 228 -21.42 1.69 27.84
N SER A 229 -20.24 1.68 28.47
CA SER A 229 -20.14 1.62 29.93
C SER A 229 -20.67 2.86 30.65
N LYS A 230 -20.70 4.04 30.01
CA LYS A 230 -21.25 5.26 30.63
C LYS A 230 -22.77 5.27 30.61
N ASP A 231 -23.38 4.79 29.52
CA ASP A 231 -24.83 4.76 29.36
C ASP A 231 -25.53 3.80 30.34
N HIS A 232 -24.84 2.73 30.76
CA HIS A 232 -25.33 1.77 31.76
C HIS A 232 -25.23 2.22 33.23
N VAL A 233 -24.43 3.26 33.52
CA VAL A 233 -24.27 3.80 34.89
C VAL A 233 -25.23 4.97 35.14
N SER A 234 -25.90 5.47 34.10
CA SER A 234 -26.85 6.59 34.15
C SER A 234 -28.33 6.19 34.08
N LEU A 235 -28.65 4.90 34.29
CA LEU A 235 -30.03 4.38 34.43
C LEU A 235 -30.22 3.84 35.85
#